data_AF-A0A2M8L507-F1
#
_entry.id   AF-A0A2M8L507-F1
#
_cell.length_a   1.000
_cell.length_b   1.000
_cell.length_c   1.000
_cell.angle_alpha   90.00
_cell.angle_beta   90.00
_cell.angle_gamma   90.00
#
_symmetry.space_group_name_H-M   'P 1'
#
loop_
_entity.id
_entity.type
_entity.pdbx_description
1 polymer ?
#
loop_
_entity_poly.entity_id
_entity_poly.type
_entity_poly.pdbx_seq_one_letter_code
_entity_poly.pdbx_strand_id
1 'polypeptide(L)' 'MSTQTKPTTVSLPLTALKFLYKNTQGDKIVCEIDVDSLKKVNEPSTIDDMVAEARLEYFTGKTKGFRDTNKLIDYLNT' A
#
# COMPACT_ATOMS: atom_id res chain seq x y z
N MET A 1 -15.75 0.42 -23.07
CA MET A 1 -15.32 1.77 -22.66
C MET A 1 -13.96 1.63 -22.00
N SER A 2 -12.90 2.12 -22.65
CA SER A 2 -11.55 2.11 -22.07
C SER A 2 -11.50 3.14 -20.94
N THR A 3 -11.46 2.68 -19.69
CA THR A 3 -11.26 3.54 -18.52
C THR A 3 -9.87 4.12 -18.58
N GLN A 4 -9.76 5.41 -18.92
CA GLN A 4 -8.52 6.17 -18.79
C GLN A 4 -8.11 6.16 -17.30
N THR A 5 -7.13 5.34 -16.96
CA THR A 5 -6.51 5.33 -15.64
C THR A 5 -5.83 6.67 -15.44
N LYS A 6 -6.35 7.50 -14.54
CA LYS A 6 -5.64 8.71 -14.11
C LYS A 6 -4.31 8.25 -13.50
N PRO A 7 -3.16 8.83 -13.91
CA PRO A 7 -1.90 8.52 -13.27
C PRO A 7 -1.99 8.90 -11.79
N THR A 8 -1.83 7.90 -10.91
CA THR A 8 -1.73 8.10 -9.47
C THR A 8 -0.31 8.58 -9.17
N THR A 9 -0.20 9.67 -8.42
CA THR A 9 1.07 10.23 -7.99
C THR A 9 1.37 9.72 -6.59
N VAL A 10 2.42 8.93 -6.43
CA VAL A 10 2.91 8.50 -5.12
C VAL A 10 3.95 9.51 -4.63
N SER A 11 3.69 10.13 -3.49
CA SER A 11 4.63 11.03 -2.83
C SER A 11 5.64 10.22 -2.04
N LEU A 12 6.92 10.36 -2.39
CA LEU A 12 8.04 9.71 -1.73
C LEU A 12 8.87 10.75 -0.96
N PRO A 13 8.72 10.86 0.37
CA PRO A 13 9.55 11.76 1.15
C PRO A 13 11.00 11.27 1.17
N LEU A 14 11.93 12.08 0.65
CA LEU A 14 13.35 11.73 0.57
C LEU A 14 13.96 11.42 1.95
N THR A 15 13.42 12.03 3.01
CA THR A 15 13.83 11.77 4.41
C THR A 15 13.48 10.37 4.90
N ALA A 16 12.53 9.67 4.26
CA ALA A 16 12.15 8.30 4.59
C ALA A 16 12.97 7.26 3.81
N LEU A 17 13.81 7.68 2.87
CA LEU A 17 14.65 6.79 2.07
C LEU A 17 15.98 6.55 2.78
N LYS A 18 16.26 5.29 3.09
CA LYS A 18 17.57 4.86 3.57
C LYS A 18 18.41 4.40 2.38
N PHE A 19 19.52 5.09 2.12
CA PHE A 19 20.46 4.68 1.10
C PHE A 19 21.07 3.31 1.44
N LEU A 20 21.05 2.38 0.48
CA LEU A 20 21.72 1.08 0.62
C LEU A 20 23.04 1.08 -0.14
N TYR A 21 22.99 1.27 -1.45
CA TYR A 21 24.17 1.33 -2.29
C TYR A 21 23.86 2.01 -3.63
N LYS A 22 24.92 2.46 -4.31
CA LYS A 22 24.85 2.93 -5.69
C LYS A 22 25.30 1.80 -6.60
N ASN A 23 24.53 1.52 -7.66
CA ASN A 23 24.98 0.57 -8.67
C ASN A 23 26.22 1.17 -9.36
N THR A 24 27.34 0.45 -9.40
CA THR A 24 28.56 0.93 -10.05
C THR A 24 28.49 0.88 -11.57
N GLN A 25 27.55 0.10 -12.13
CA GLN A 25 27.35 -0.05 -13.59
C GLN A 25 26.30 0.91 -14.16
N GLY A 26 25.70 1.79 -13.36
CA GLY A 26 24.77 2.81 -13.86
C GLY A 26 24.41 3.87 -12.84
N ASP A 27 23.82 4.98 -13.28
CA ASP A 27 23.43 6.11 -12.42
C ASP A 27 22.15 5.84 -11.60
N LYS A 28 22.00 4.63 -11.08
CA LYS A 28 20.87 4.21 -10.25
C LYS A 28 21.30 4.04 -8.80
N ILE A 29 20.47 4.53 -7.90
CA ILE A 29 20.63 4.41 -6.46
C ILE A 29 19.59 3.42 -5.95
N VAL A 30 19.99 2.52 -5.06
CA VAL A 30 19.09 1.60 -4.36
C VAL A 30 18.86 2.13 -2.96
N CYS A 31 17.60 2.35 -2.62
CA CYS A 31 17.16 2.80 -1.31
C CYS A 31 16.14 1.82 -0.71
N GLU A 32 16.15 1.73 0.61
CA GLU A 32 15.12 1.06 1.40
C GLU A 32 14.11 2.11 1.90
N ILE A 33 12.83 1.76 1.92
CA ILE A 33 11.76 2.57 2.48
C ILE A 33 10.81 1.69 3.29
N ASP A 34 10.38 2.19 4.43
CA ASP A 34 9.31 1.55 5.20
C ASP A 34 7.95 1.78 4.51
N VAL A 35 7.33 0.68 4.10
CA VAL A 35 6.04 0.70 3.40
C VAL A 35 4.91 1.16 4.32
N ASP A 36 4.95 0.81 5.61
CA ASP A 36 3.91 1.21 6.56
C ASP A 36 3.92 2.72 6.79
N SER A 37 5.11 3.32 6.85
CA SER A 37 5.26 4.78 6.88
C SER A 37 4.85 5.44 5.57
N LEU A 38 5.14 4.83 4.41
CA LEU A 38 4.75 5.37 3.10
C LEU A 38 3.23 5.44 2.91
N LYS A 39 2.50 4.43 3.40
CA LYS A 39 1.04 4.38 3.40
C LYS A 39 0.40 5.52 4.19
N LYS A 40 1.01 5.96 5.28
CA LYS A 40 0.50 7.11 6.08
C LYS A 40 0.59 8.44 5.34
N VAL A 41 1.57 8.58 4.45
CA VAL A 41 1.78 9.81 3.66
C VAL A 41 0.91 9.82 2.40
N ASN A 42 0.59 8.64 1.89
CA ASN A 42 -0.23 8.44 0.70
C ASN A 42 -1.52 7.74 1.11
N GLU A 43 -2.43 8.47 1.77
CA GLU A 43 -3.77 7.92 2.07
C GLU A 43 -4.45 7.47 0.77
N PRO A 44 -5.08 6.28 0.75
CA PRO A 44 -5.79 5.79 -0.42
C PRO A 44 -6.96 6.73 -0.75
N SER A 45 -6.75 7.63 -1.71
CA SER A 45 -7.77 8.60 -2.11
C SER A 45 -8.69 8.06 -3.21
N THR A 46 -8.30 6.97 -3.89
CA THR A 46 -9.08 6.37 -4.98
C THR A 46 -9.56 4.96 -4.63
N ILE A 47 -10.75 4.60 -5.12
CA ILE A 47 -11.34 3.26 -4.95
C ILE A 47 -10.39 2.19 -5.51
N ASP A 48 -9.67 2.47 -6.60
CA ASP A 48 -8.71 1.55 -7.20
C ASP A 48 -7.53 1.25 -6.26
N ASP A 49 -7.03 2.27 -5.54
CA ASP A 49 -5.97 2.10 -4.55
C ASP A 49 -6.48 1.30 -3.33
N MET A 50 -7.71 1.54 -2.88
CA MET A 50 -8.35 0.74 -1.82
C MET A 50 -8.50 -0.73 -2.23
N VAL A 51 -8.89 -0.99 -3.48
CA VAL A 51 -9.02 -2.35 -4.01
C VAL A 51 -7.66 -3.01 -4.16
N ALA A 52 -6.64 -2.28 -4.61
CA ALA A 52 -5.27 -2.78 -4.70
C ALA A 52 -4.71 -3.13 -3.32
N GLU A 53 -4.98 -2.30 -2.30
CA GLU A 53 -4.61 -2.57 -0.93
C GLU A 53 -5.34 -3.79 -0.36
N ALA A 54 -6.66 -3.88 -0.54
CA ALA A 54 -7.44 -5.04 -0.11
C ALA A 54 -6.94 -6.35 -0.74
N ARG A 55 -6.50 -6.31 -2.01
CA ARG A 55 -5.87 -7.47 -2.68
C ARG A 55 -4.53 -7.84 -2.05
N LEU A 56 -3.71 -6.86 -1.70
CA LEU A 56 -2.44 -7.07 -0.99
C LEU A 56 -2.67 -7.67 0.41
N GLU A 57 -3.66 -7.19 1.15
CA GLU A 57 -4.04 -7.74 2.45
C GLU A 57 -4.54 -9.19 2.34
N TYR A 58 -5.34 -9.48 1.32
CA TYR A 58 -5.76 -10.84 1.00
C TYR A 58 -4.58 -11.76 0.71
N PHE A 59 -3.65 -11.31 -0.15
CA PHE A 59 -2.46 -12.09 -0.50
C PHE A 59 -1.54 -12.34 0.70
N THR A 60 -1.35 -11.33 1.56
CA THR A 60 -0.49 -11.42 2.74
C THR A 60 -1.14 -12.17 3.92
N GLY A 61 -2.36 -12.67 3.74
CA GLY A 61 -3.08 -13.41 4.78
C GLY A 61 -3.54 -12.55 5.95
N LYS A 62 -3.48 -11.22 5.83
CA LYS A 62 -3.99 -10.27 6.83
C LYS A 62 -5.52 -10.12 6.72
N THR A 63 -6.23 -11.22 6.47
CA THR A 63 -7.69 -11.23 6.31
C THR A 63 -8.36 -12.02 7.42
N LYS A 64 -9.55 -11.57 7.81
CA LYS A 64 -10.44 -12.29 8.73
C LYS A 64 -11.71 -12.66 7.99
N GLY A 65 -11.95 -13.96 7.85
CA GLY A 65 -13.21 -14.48 7.35
C GLY A 65 -14.20 -14.65 8.50
N PHE A 66 -15.39 -14.05 8.36
CA PHE A 66 -16.50 -14.28 9.27
C PHE A 66 -17.56 -15.12 8.55
N ARG A 67 -17.99 -16.22 9.18
CA ARG A 67 -19.08 -17.06 8.66
C ARG A 67 -20.46 -16.65 9.16
N ASP A 68 -20.50 -15.80 10.18
CA ASP A 68 -21.71 -15.36 10.87
C ASP A 68 -21.69 -13.83 10.92
N THR A 69 -22.79 -13.23 10.49
CA THR A 69 -22.99 -11.77 10.48
C THR A 69 -22.85 -11.19 11.89
N ASN A 70 -23.32 -11.88 12.93
CA ASN A 70 -23.21 -11.41 14.30
C ASN A 70 -21.74 -11.32 14.75
N LYS A 71 -20.92 -12.30 14.36
CA LYS A 71 -19.47 -12.32 14.68
C LYS A 71 -18.71 -11.20 13.95
N LEU A 72 -19.15 -10.83 12.75
CA LEU A 72 -18.60 -9.68 12.03
C LEU A 72 -18.96 -8.38 12.77
N ILE A 73 -20.23 -8.22 13.18
CA ILE A 73 -20.71 -7.04 13.90
C ILE A 73 -19.97 -6.88 15.23
N ASP A 74 -19.80 -7.95 16.00
CA ASP A 74 -19.05 -7.91 17.27
C ASP A 74 -17.61 -7.45 17.05
N TYR A 75 -16.94 -7.92 16.00
CA TYR A 75 -15.59 -7.51 15.66
C TYR A 75 -15.49 -6.03 15.25
N LEU A 76 -16.49 -5.50 14.55
CA LEU A 76 -16.51 -4.10 14.10
C LEU A 76 -16.87 -3.11 15.21
N ASN A 77 -17.58 -3.56 16.24
CA ASN A 77 -17.98 -2.75 17.39
C ASN A 77 -16.93 -2.72 18.52
N THR A 78 -15.79 -3.41 18.33
CA THR A 78 -14.66 -3.44 19.29
C THR A 78 -13.60 -2.42 18.89
#